data_AF-A0A1Q3R249-F1
#
_entry.id   AF-A0A1Q3R249-F1
#
_cell.length_a   1.000
_cell.length_b   1.000
_cell.length_c   1.000
_cell.angle_alpha   90.00
_cell.angle_beta   90.00
_cell.angle_gamma   90.00
#
_symmetry.space_group_name_H-M   'P 1'
#
loop_
_entity.id
_entity.type
_entity.pdbx_description
1 polymer ?
#
loop_
_entity_poly.entity_id
_entity_poly.type
_entity_poly.pdbx_seq_one_letter_code
_entity_poly.pdbx_strand_id
1 'polypeptide(L)' 'MNPPDTAPPGTPRTVPCPACGGPSRYAPDNPFRPFCSARCRQHDLGAWASESFRVDARDDDGADQPVANSPPAPRFQQ' A
#
# COMPACT_ATOMS: atom_id res chain seq x y z
N MET A 1 -31.48 -2.02 -7.58
CA MET A 1 -30.88 -2.05 -8.94
C MET A 1 -30.22 -0.71 -9.19
N ASN A 2 -28.88 -0.66 -9.27
CA ASN A 2 -28.16 0.54 -9.72
C ASN A 2 -28.25 0.64 -11.25
N PRO A 3 -28.36 1.85 -11.83
CA PRO A 3 -28.31 2.00 -13.29
C PRO A 3 -26.90 1.67 -13.80
N PRO A 4 -26.76 1.15 -15.02
CA PRO A 4 -25.46 0.85 -15.59
C PRO A 4 -24.74 2.15 -15.95
N ASP A 5 -23.50 2.26 -15.49
CA ASP A 5 -22.52 3.26 -15.88
C ASP A 5 -22.30 3.18 -17.41
N THR A 6 -23.16 3.87 -18.15
CA THR A 6 -23.10 3.94 -19.61
C THR A 6 -22.48 5.28 -19.97
N ALA A 7 -21.20 5.44 -19.64
CA ALA A 7 -20.40 6.46 -20.29
C ALA A 7 -20.43 6.17 -21.81
N PRO A 8 -20.73 7.16 -22.67
CA PRO A 8 -20.67 6.98 -24.11
C PRO A 8 -19.25 6.56 -24.52
N PRO A 9 -19.02 5.98 -25.72
CA PRO A 9 -17.68 5.78 -26.27
C PRO A 9 -17.07 7.15 -26.59
N GLY A 10 -16.69 7.86 -25.53
CA GLY A 10 -16.20 9.21 -25.52
C GLY A 10 -14.70 9.21 -25.73
N THR A 11 -14.26 10.15 -26.54
CA THR A 11 -12.89 10.52 -26.88
C THR A 11 -11.80 9.91 -26.00
N PRO A 12 -10.77 9.27 -26.59
CA PRO A 12 -9.67 8.67 -25.84
C PRO A 12 -9.09 9.70 -24.86
N ARG A 13 -9.14 9.38 -23.57
CA ARG A 13 -8.60 10.26 -22.53
C ARG A 13 -7.08 10.16 -22.54
N THR A 14 -6.37 11.25 -22.28
CA THR A 14 -4.92 11.21 -22.09
C THR A 14 -4.62 11.43 -20.61
N VAL A 15 -3.79 10.57 -20.04
CA VAL A 15 -3.36 10.63 -18.63
C VAL A 15 -1.83 10.71 -18.56
N PRO A 16 -1.22 11.23 -17.49
CA PRO A 16 0.23 11.17 -17.31
C PRO A 16 0.69 9.73 -17.09
N CYS A 17 1.77 9.34 -17.79
CA CYS A 17 2.42 8.04 -17.63
C CYS A 17 3.08 7.99 -16.24
N PRO A 18 2.77 6.99 -15.39
CA PRO A 18 3.34 6.95 -14.04
C PRO A 18 4.86 6.71 -14.02
N ALA A 19 5.42 6.07 -15.05
CA ALA A 19 6.86 5.79 -15.11
C ALA A 19 7.72 6.97 -15.61
N CYS A 20 7.14 7.91 -16.38
CA CYS A 20 7.94 8.98 -17.02
C CYS A 20 7.27 10.35 -17.09
N GLY A 21 6.02 10.50 -16.64
CA GLY A 21 5.24 11.73 -16.71
C GLY A 21 4.70 12.10 -18.10
N GLY A 22 5.10 11.40 -19.17
CA GLY A 22 4.67 11.69 -20.54
C GLY A 22 3.19 11.39 -20.82
N PRO A 23 2.64 11.85 -21.97
CA PRO A 23 1.24 11.61 -22.32
C PRO A 23 0.97 10.14 -22.62
N SER A 24 -0.02 9.56 -21.94
CA SER A 24 -0.46 8.17 -22.10
C SER A 24 -1.91 8.13 -22.56
N ARG A 25 -2.14 7.52 -23.73
CA ARG A 25 -3.48 7.37 -24.28
C ARG A 25 -4.24 6.29 -23.52
N TYR A 26 -5.32 6.68 -22.84
CA TYR A 26 -6.22 5.82 -22.09
C TYR A 26 -7.39 5.37 -22.99
N ALA A 27 -7.08 4.55 -24.00
CA ALA A 27 -8.05 3.94 -24.90
C ALA A 27 -7.60 2.55 -25.39
N PRO A 28 -8.52 1.66 -25.79
CA PRO A 28 -8.27 0.27 -26.20
C PRO A 28 -7.05 0.04 -27.11
N ASP A 29 -6.74 0.97 -28.03
CA ASP A 29 -5.62 0.85 -28.98
C ASP A 29 -4.23 0.93 -28.34
N ASN A 30 -4.11 1.49 -27.13
CA ASN A 30 -2.86 1.45 -26.36
C ASN A 30 -2.86 0.24 -25.41
N PRO A 31 -2.22 -0.90 -25.73
CA PRO A 31 -2.21 -2.08 -24.84
C PRO A 31 -1.37 -1.89 -23.57
N PHE A 32 -0.67 -0.77 -23.44
CA PHE A 32 0.24 -0.49 -22.33
C PHE A 32 -0.36 0.47 -21.28
N ARG A 33 -1.66 0.81 -21.36
CA ARG A 33 -2.33 1.64 -20.33
C ARG A 33 -2.03 1.13 -18.90
N PRO A 34 -1.76 2.01 -17.92
CA PRO A 34 -1.72 3.48 -17.99
C PRO A 34 -0.38 4.06 -18.51
N PHE A 35 0.54 3.25 -19.03
CA PHE A 35 1.84 3.69 -19.55
C PHE A 35 1.77 4.16 -21.01
N CYS A 36 2.71 5.05 -21.38
CA CYS A 36 2.83 5.52 -22.75
C CYS A 36 3.46 4.49 -23.71
N SER A 37 4.11 3.44 -23.19
CA SER A 37 4.82 2.42 -24.00
C SER A 37 5.12 1.15 -23.23
N ALA A 38 5.46 0.08 -23.96
CA ALA A 38 5.98 -1.18 -23.40
C ALA A 38 7.19 -0.95 -22.48
N ARG A 39 8.11 -0.06 -22.87
CA ARG A 39 9.30 0.29 -22.10
C ARG A 39 8.93 0.82 -20.71
N CYS A 40 8.00 1.77 -20.65
CA CYS A 40 7.55 2.36 -19.39
C CYS A 40 6.85 1.35 -18.48
N ARG A 41 6.05 0.44 -19.04
CA ARG A 41 5.43 -0.67 -18.28
C ARG A 41 6.48 -1.59 -17.64
N GLN A 42 7.57 -1.89 -18.37
CA GLN A 42 8.62 -2.77 -17.86
C GLN A 42 9.42 -2.14 -16.71
N HIS A 43 9.63 -0.82 -16.75
CA HIS A 43 10.35 -0.09 -15.69
C HIS A 43 9.55 0.09 -14.39
N ASP A 44 8.21 0.06 -14.46
CA ASP A 44 7.33 0.29 -13.30
C ASP A 44 7.45 -0.79 -12.20
N LEU A 45 7.78 -2.02 -12.60
CA LEU A 45 8.02 -3.14 -11.67
C LEU A 45 9.23 -2.90 -10.73
N GLY A 46 10.09 -1.93 -11.05
CA GLY A 46 11.24 -1.57 -10.21
C GLY A 46 10.86 -0.79 -8.94
N ALA A 47 9.69 -0.14 -8.89
CA ALA A 47 9.30 0.73 -7.77
C ALA A 47 8.68 -0.04 -6.58
N TRP A 48 8.12 -1.24 -6.82
CA TRP A 48 7.59 -2.11 -5.76
C TRP A 48 8.67 -3.03 -5.18
N ALA A 49 9.69 -3.41 -5.98
CA ALA A 49 10.79 -4.25 -5.52
C ALA A 49 11.80 -3.50 -4.63
N SER A 50 11.77 -2.17 -4.62
CA SER A 50 12.57 -1.35 -3.72
C SER A 50 11.82 -1.06 -2.42
N GLU A 51 11.38 -2.11 -1.71
CA GLU A 51 10.85 -2.05 -0.34
C GLU A 51 11.87 -1.40 0.60
N SER A 52 12.02 -0.08 0.56
CA SER A 52 12.68 0.71 1.61
C SER A 52 11.72 0.96 2.78
N PHE A 53 10.80 0.02 3.00
CA PHE A 53 9.90 0.03 4.14
C PHE A 53 10.69 -0.45 5.36
N ARG A 54 11.42 0.46 6.01
CA ARG A 54 11.90 0.21 7.38
C ARG A 54 10.72 0.45 8.31
N VAL A 55 10.23 -0.62 8.92
CA VAL A 55 9.48 -0.51 10.17
C VAL A 55 10.51 -0.17 11.24
N ASP A 56 10.46 1.06 11.78
CA ASP A 56 11.16 1.37 13.01
C ASP A 56 10.59 0.44 14.10
N ALA A 57 11.36 -0.59 14.46
CA ALA A 57 11.13 -1.30 15.71
C ALA A 57 11.40 -0.28 16.82
N ARG A 58 10.34 0.39 17.29
CA ARG A 58 10.37 0.90 18.65
C ARG A 58 10.46 -0.34 19.52
N ASP A 59 11.62 -0.54 20.13
CA ASP A 59 11.78 -1.34 21.32
C ASP A 59 10.73 -0.76 22.29
N ASP A 60 9.55 -1.38 22.34
CA ASP A 60 8.68 -1.25 23.48
C ASP A 60 9.44 -2.00 24.58
N ASP A 61 10.28 -1.25 25.29
CA ASP A 61 10.90 -1.64 26.55
C ASP A 61 9.80 -2.31 27.37
N GLY A 62 9.80 -3.64 27.34
CA GLY A 62 8.97 -4.51 28.14
C GLY A 62 9.38 -4.36 29.60
N ALA A 63 9.06 -3.21 30.18
CA ALA A 63 9.07 -2.99 31.61
C ALA A 63 7.90 -3.79 32.19
N ASP A 64 8.14 -5.08 32.42
CA ASP A 64 7.43 -5.87 33.42
C ASP A 64 7.61 -5.15 34.78
N GLN A 65 6.72 -4.21 35.06
CA GLN A 65 6.58 -3.61 36.38
C GLN A 65 5.67 -4.55 37.17
N PRO A 66 6.18 -5.32 38.16
CA PRO A 66 5.32 -6.14 38.99
C PRO A 66 4.41 -5.22 39.79
N VAL A 67 3.10 -5.25 39.50
CA VAL A 67 2.13 -4.46 40.24
C VAL A 67 2.09 -5.00 41.66
N ALA A 68 2.55 -4.17 42.60
CA ALA A 68 2.58 -4.47 44.02
C ALA A 68 1.14 -4.47 44.58
N ASN A 69 0.39 -5.56 44.40
CA ASN A 69 -0.90 -5.80 45.07
C ASN A 69 -1.22 -7.30 45.20
N SER A 70 -0.24 -8.16 45.45
CA SER A 70 -0.52 -9.51 45.95
C SER A 70 -0.78 -9.45 47.46
N PRO A 71 -1.95 -9.88 47.97
CA PRO A 71 -2.15 -10.00 49.41
C PRO A 71 -1.22 -11.10 49.98
N PRO A 72 -0.69 -10.94 51.20
CA PRO A 72 0.19 -11.95 51.77
C PRO A 72 -0.58 -13.25 52.02
N ALA A 73 0.05 -14.38 51.68
CA ALA A 73 -0.50 -15.71 51.93
C ALA A 73 -0.76 -15.95 53.44
N PRO A 74 -1.81 -16.70 53.82
CA PRO A 74 -2.09 -16.96 55.22
C PRO A 74 -1.01 -17.86 55.83
N ARG A 75 -0.39 -17.39 56.92
CA ARG A 75 0.52 -18.21 57.74
C ARG A 75 -0.31 -19.23 58.53
N PHE A 76 -0.24 -20.50 58.14
CA PHE A 76 -0.62 -21.59 59.03
C PHE A 76 0.47 -21.74 60.09
N GLN A 77 0.14 -21.42 61.34
CA GLN A 77 1.01 -21.57 62.51
C GLN A 77 1.02 -23.04 62.94
N GLN A 78 2.23 -23.59 63.14
CA GLN A 78 2.46 -24.62 64.15
C GLN A 78 3.06 -23.94 65.37
#